data_AF-A0AAE3T853-F1
#
_entry.id   AF-A0AAE3T853-F1
#
_cell.length_a   1.000
_cell.length_b   1.000
_cell.length_c   1.000
_cell.angle_alpha   90.00
_cell.angle_beta   90.00
_cell.angle_gamma   90.00
#
_symmetry.space_group_name_H-M   'P 1'
#
loop_
_entity.id
_entity.type
_entity.pdbx_description
1 polymer ?
#
loop_
_entity_poly.entity_id
_entity_poly.type
_entity_poly.pdbx_seq_one_letter_code
_entity_poly.pdbx_strand_id
1 'polypeptide(L)'
;MARGVAESARPVKADSRAGPGYPFAMKRCLAALLLLPGPALAQAAPDPAGRPEGFAPMEGVEYYCTDADGARHEIGAVICITAGCDTWLARCGMSLNNPTWRWVQDGCPGVSLHDRLKLLQPPV
;
A
#
# COMPACT_ATOMS: atom_id res chain seq x y z
N MET A 1 46.69 10.38 -7.63
CA MET A 1 46.27 9.26 -8.51
C MET A 1 44.76 9.24 -8.54
N ALA A 2 44.14 9.96 -9.49
CA ALA A 2 42.69 10.02 -9.66
C ALA A 2 42.30 9.07 -10.81
N ARG A 3 41.51 8.05 -10.52
CA ARG A 3 40.93 7.17 -11.55
C ARG A 3 39.52 7.66 -11.84
N GLY A 4 39.35 8.23 -13.03
CA GLY A 4 38.06 8.63 -13.58
C GLY A 4 37.22 7.40 -13.94
N VAL A 5 35.93 7.46 -13.61
CA VAL A 5 34.91 6.52 -14.09
C VAL A 5 34.36 7.10 -15.38
N ALA A 6 34.61 6.40 -16.48
CA ALA A 6 34.14 6.77 -17.81
C ALA A 6 32.64 6.53 -17.96
N GLU A 7 31.94 7.58 -18.37
CA GLU A 7 30.53 7.66 -18.72
C GLU A 7 30.21 6.75 -19.92
N SER A 8 29.44 5.68 -19.70
CA SER A 8 28.97 4.79 -20.77
C SER A 8 27.69 5.34 -21.39
N ALA A 9 27.86 6.26 -22.34
CA ALA A 9 26.80 6.74 -23.21
C ALA A 9 26.35 5.60 -24.15
N ARG A 10 25.11 5.14 -24.03
CA ARG A 10 24.49 4.26 -25.04
C ARG A 10 23.91 5.12 -26.17
N PRO A 11 24.11 4.75 -27.44
CA PRO A 11 23.56 5.50 -28.56
C PRO A 11 22.04 5.32 -28.67
N VAL A 12 21.31 6.44 -28.72
CA VAL A 12 19.90 6.50 -29.13
C VAL A 12 19.84 6.28 -30.63
N LYS A 13 19.25 5.17 -31.07
CA LYS A 13 19.07 4.88 -32.50
C LYS A 13 17.88 5.67 -33.02
N ALA A 14 18.16 6.53 -34.00
CA ALA A 14 17.19 7.36 -34.68
C ALA A 14 16.16 6.54 -35.49
N ASP A 15 14.97 7.10 -35.53
CA ASP A 15 13.76 6.77 -36.29
C ASP A 15 14.02 6.55 -37.79
N SER A 16 13.27 5.62 -38.39
CA SER A 16 12.70 5.74 -39.75
C SER A 16 12.03 4.43 -40.16
N ARG A 17 10.69 4.40 -40.24
CA ARG A 17 9.98 3.75 -41.37
C ARG A 17 8.52 4.18 -41.42
N ALA A 18 8.23 4.93 -42.48
CA ALA A 18 6.92 5.32 -42.95
C ALA A 18 5.97 4.12 -43.09
N GLY A 19 4.76 4.27 -42.56
CA GLY A 19 3.63 3.38 -42.83
C GLY A 19 2.82 3.86 -44.03
N PRO A 20 2.24 2.95 -44.85
CA PRO A 20 1.49 3.31 -46.05
C PRO A 20 0.13 3.93 -45.72
N GLY A 21 -0.27 4.91 -46.52
CA GLY A 21 -1.56 5.59 -46.44
C GLY A 21 -2.73 4.62 -46.62
N TYR A 22 -3.69 4.70 -45.70
CA TYR A 22 -4.98 4.04 -45.83
C TYR A 22 -5.99 5.03 -46.42
N PRO A 23 -6.59 4.78 -47.60
CA PRO A 23 -7.62 5.63 -48.14
C PRO A 23 -8.92 5.48 -47.33
N PHE A 24 -9.37 6.62 -46.82
CA PHE A 24 -10.75 7.02 -46.47
C PHE A 24 -11.88 6.02 -46.79
N ALA A 25 -12.05 4.95 -45.99
CA ALA A 25 -13.24 4.09 -46.09
C ALA A 25 -13.68 3.46 -44.75
N MET A 26 -13.20 3.96 -43.61
CA MET A 26 -13.50 3.36 -42.29
C MET A 26 -13.91 4.41 -41.25
N LYS A 27 -14.63 5.46 -41.67
CA LYS A 27 -14.99 6.58 -40.78
C LYS A 27 -16.48 6.70 -40.45
N ARG A 28 -17.31 5.79 -40.97
CA ARG A 28 -18.76 5.77 -40.68
C ARG A 28 -19.26 4.58 -39.86
N CYS A 29 -18.49 3.49 -39.74
CA CYS A 29 -18.91 2.34 -38.93
C CYS A 29 -18.40 2.38 -37.48
N LEU A 30 -17.30 3.08 -37.19
CA LEU A 30 -16.68 3.10 -35.86
C LEU A 30 -17.44 3.95 -34.82
N ALA A 31 -18.26 4.91 -35.26
CA ALA A 31 -18.95 5.82 -34.34
C ALA A 31 -20.12 5.16 -33.58
N ALA A 32 -20.64 4.04 -34.05
CA ALA A 32 -21.77 3.36 -33.41
C ALA A 32 -21.37 2.38 -32.30
N LEU A 33 -20.10 1.95 -32.23
CA LEU A 33 -19.65 0.95 -31.26
C LEU A 33 -19.16 1.54 -29.92
N LEU A 34 -19.09 2.87 -29.78
CA LEU A 34 -18.55 3.56 -28.60
C LEU A 34 -19.61 4.09 -27.62
N LEU A 35 -20.90 3.90 -27.91
CA LEU A 35 -22.01 4.47 -27.12
C LEU A 35 -22.87 3.43 -26.37
N LEU A 36 -22.46 2.16 -26.34
CA LEU A 36 -23.10 1.15 -25.49
C LEU A 36 -22.37 1.13 -24.13
N PRO A 37 -22.95 1.68 -23.05
CA PRO A 37 -22.46 1.38 -21.71
C PRO A 37 -22.63 -0.12 -21.50
N GLY A 38 -21.53 -0.86 -21.62
CA GLY A 38 -21.52 -2.29 -21.32
C GLY A 38 -21.97 -2.47 -19.87
N PRO A 39 -22.92 -3.38 -19.58
CA PRO A 39 -23.24 -3.70 -18.20
C PRO A 39 -22.00 -4.35 -17.59
N ALA A 40 -21.25 -3.58 -16.81
CA ALA A 40 -20.18 -4.09 -15.97
C ALA A 40 -20.82 -4.87 -14.81
N LEU A 41 -21.31 -6.08 -15.10
CA LEU A 41 -21.61 -7.06 -14.08
C LEU A 41 -20.28 -7.67 -13.62
N ALA A 42 -19.52 -6.90 -12.85
CA ALA A 42 -18.50 -7.45 -11.97
C ALA A 42 -19.23 -8.17 -10.82
N GLN A 43 -19.82 -9.33 -11.11
CA GLN A 43 -20.15 -10.27 -10.05
C GLN A 43 -18.81 -10.80 -9.53
N ALA A 44 -18.38 -10.28 -8.38
CA ALA A 44 -17.45 -10.99 -7.53
C ALA A 44 -18.07 -12.36 -7.29
N ALA A 45 -17.64 -13.36 -8.05
CA ALA A 45 -18.06 -14.72 -7.82
C ALA A 45 -17.55 -15.06 -6.41
N PRO A 46 -18.43 -15.47 -5.47
CA PRO A 46 -17.98 -16.08 -4.25
C PRO A 46 -17.08 -17.25 -4.64
N ASP A 47 -15.87 -17.32 -4.09
CA ASP A 47 -14.99 -18.48 -4.28
C ASP A 47 -15.81 -19.73 -3.89
N PRO A 48 -16.04 -20.68 -4.81
CA PRO A 48 -16.84 -21.88 -4.54
C PRO A 48 -16.25 -22.74 -3.39
N ALA A 49 -15.01 -22.47 -2.98
CA ALA A 49 -14.39 -23.11 -1.82
C ALA A 49 -14.76 -22.48 -0.46
N GLY A 50 -15.51 -21.37 -0.43
CA GLY A 50 -15.82 -20.66 0.83
C GLY A 50 -14.56 -20.24 1.59
N ARG A 51 -13.43 -20.11 0.89
CA ARG A 51 -12.16 -19.76 1.49
C ARG A 51 -12.26 -18.30 1.94
N PRO A 52 -11.95 -17.97 3.21
CA PRO A 52 -11.85 -16.56 3.61
C PRO A 52 -10.88 -15.86 2.67
N GLU A 53 -11.14 -14.60 2.32
CA GLU A 53 -10.21 -13.80 1.51
C GLU A 53 -8.85 -13.73 2.23
N GLY A 54 -7.92 -14.62 1.88
CA GLY A 54 -6.60 -14.75 2.50
C GLY A 54 -6.24 -16.16 2.98
N PHE A 55 -5.05 -16.27 3.55
CA PHE A 55 -4.65 -17.46 4.30
C PHE A 55 -5.37 -17.45 5.64
N ALA A 56 -6.17 -18.49 5.92
CA ALA A 56 -6.66 -18.72 7.28
C ALA A 56 -5.45 -18.87 8.22
N PRO A 57 -5.44 -18.21 9.40
CA PRO A 57 -4.39 -18.42 10.39
C PRO A 57 -4.31 -19.91 10.73
N MET A 58 -3.09 -20.43 10.92
CA MET A 58 -2.93 -21.83 11.28
C MET A 58 -3.52 -22.07 12.67
N GLU A 59 -4.33 -23.11 12.80
CA GLU A 59 -4.98 -23.45 14.07
C GLU A 59 -3.93 -23.74 15.15
N GLY A 60 -4.08 -23.09 16.31
CA GLY A 60 -3.12 -23.18 17.41
C GLY A 60 -1.87 -22.29 17.30
N VAL A 61 -1.74 -21.48 16.23
CA VAL A 61 -0.65 -20.49 16.11
C VAL A 61 -1.17 -19.10 16.44
N GLU A 62 -0.56 -18.46 17.43
CA GLU A 62 -0.89 -17.09 17.84
C GLU A 62 -0.01 -16.09 17.07
N TYR A 63 -0.66 -15.14 16.39
CA TYR A 63 0.02 -14.08 15.63
C TYR A 63 -0.12 -12.76 16.38
N TYR A 64 1.00 -12.18 16.80
CA TYR A 64 1.02 -10.92 17.52
C TYR A 64 2.30 -10.15 17.25
N CYS A 65 2.24 -8.83 17.40
CA CYS A 65 3.42 -7.98 17.39
C CYS A 65 3.90 -7.72 18.82
N THR A 66 5.18 -7.37 18.95
CA THR A 66 5.78 -7.01 20.24
C THR A 66 6.30 -5.58 20.15
N ASP A 67 6.08 -4.78 21.19
CA ASP A 67 6.65 -3.43 21.29
C ASP A 67 8.07 -3.43 21.87
N ALA A 68 8.63 -2.23 22.09
CA ALA A 68 9.97 -2.05 22.63
C ALA A 68 10.11 -2.52 24.09
N ASP A 69 9.00 -2.54 24.85
CA ASP A 69 8.96 -3.00 26.23
C ASP A 69 8.74 -4.52 26.34
N GLY A 70 8.56 -5.20 25.19
CA GLY A 70 8.27 -6.63 25.15
C GLY A 70 6.79 -6.96 25.31
N ALA A 71 5.89 -5.97 25.34
CA ALA A 71 4.47 -6.21 25.49
C ALA A 71 3.86 -6.74 24.18
N ARG A 72 2.94 -7.68 24.33
CA ARG A 72 2.23 -8.32 23.22
C ARG A 72 1.06 -7.45 22.75
N HIS A 73 0.92 -7.33 21.44
CA HIS A 73 -0.16 -6.62 20.76
C HIS A 73 -0.80 -7.49 19.68
N GLU A 74 -2.11 -7.64 19.75
CA GLU A 74 -2.89 -8.44 18.80
C GLU A 74 -2.89 -7.82 17.38
N ILE A 75 -3.16 -8.65 16.37
CA ILE A 75 -3.31 -8.17 14.98
C ILE A 75 -4.39 -7.07 14.92
N GLY A 76 -4.07 -5.99 14.22
CA GLY A 76 -4.93 -4.81 14.10
C GLY A 76 -4.69 -3.75 15.19
N ALA A 77 -3.98 -4.07 16.27
CA ALA A 77 -3.60 -3.08 17.28
C ALA A 77 -2.85 -1.90 16.65
N VAL A 78 -3.12 -0.69 17.13
CA VAL A 78 -2.50 0.54 16.64
C VAL A 78 -1.80 1.21 17.82
N ILE A 79 -0.49 1.40 17.69
CA ILE A 79 0.35 2.00 18.74
C ILE A 79 1.32 3.02 18.15
N CYS A 80 1.88 3.82 19.04
CA CYS A 80 3.01 4.68 18.73
C CYS A 80 4.32 3.92 18.93
N ILE A 81 5.13 3.85 17.88
CA ILE A 81 6.46 3.25 17.96
C ILE A 81 7.48 4.36 17.95
N THR A 82 8.44 4.26 18.85
CA THR A 82 9.64 5.11 18.87
C THR A 82 10.85 4.24 18.60
N ALA A 83 11.57 4.52 17.52
CA ALA A 83 12.83 3.85 17.22
C ALA A 83 13.89 4.89 16.88
N GLY A 84 14.94 4.98 17.71
CA GLY A 84 15.90 6.06 17.62
C GLY A 84 15.25 7.41 17.90
N CYS A 85 15.34 8.34 16.95
CA CYS A 85 14.76 9.69 17.04
C CYS A 85 13.39 9.81 16.38
N ASP A 86 12.92 8.76 15.71
CA ASP A 86 11.69 8.80 14.94
C ASP A 86 10.53 8.20 15.72
N THR A 87 9.37 8.85 15.63
CA THR A 87 8.12 8.38 16.22
C THR A 87 7.04 8.36 15.15
N TRP A 88 6.37 7.23 15.00
CA TRP A 88 5.30 7.06 14.02
C TRP A 88 4.17 6.19 14.57
N LEU A 89 2.98 6.40 14.01
CA LEU A 89 1.84 5.54 14.27
C LEU A 89 1.98 4.26 13.44
N ALA A 90 1.91 3.12 14.10
CA ALA A 90 2.01 1.82 13.47
C ALA A 90 0.80 0.95 13.80
N ARG A 91 0.43 0.08 12.86
CA ARG A 91 -0.58 -0.97 13.04
C ARG A 91 0.09 -2.33 13.00
N CYS A 92 -0.22 -3.21 13.95
CA CYS A 92 0.18 -4.60 13.90
C CYS A 92 -0.57 -5.30 12.76
N GLY A 93 0.16 -5.91 11.84
CA GLY A 93 -0.41 -6.62 10.70
C GLY A 93 0.50 -7.74 10.24
N MET A 94 0.23 -8.28 9.05
CA MET A 94 1.02 -9.36 8.47
C MET A 94 1.78 -8.89 7.24
N SER A 95 3.03 -9.34 7.09
CA SER A 95 3.83 -9.22 5.86
C SER A 95 4.49 -10.56 5.57
N LEU A 96 4.26 -11.11 4.37
CA LEU A 96 4.77 -12.44 3.95
C LEU A 96 4.66 -13.49 5.07
N ASN A 97 3.50 -13.54 5.74
CA ASN A 97 3.19 -14.50 6.81
C ASN A 97 3.85 -14.24 8.18
N ASN A 98 4.50 -13.09 8.41
CA ASN A 98 5.08 -12.72 9.70
C ASN A 98 4.36 -11.50 10.31
N PRO A 99 4.06 -11.50 11.62
CA PRO A 99 3.53 -10.31 12.30
C PRO A 99 4.57 -9.18 12.28
N THR A 100 4.16 -8.03 11.75
CA THR A 100 5.04 -6.87 11.61
C THR A 100 4.30 -5.58 11.86
N TRP A 101 5.04 -4.59 12.35
CA TRP A 101 4.56 -3.23 12.50
C TRP A 101 4.51 -2.54 11.13
N ARG A 102 3.30 -2.19 10.69
CA ARG A 102 3.05 -1.48 9.45
C ARG A 102 2.91 0.01 9.76
N TRP A 103 3.69 0.85 9.09
CA TRP A 103 3.56 2.29 9.21
C TRP A 103 2.15 2.74 8.75
N VAL A 104 1.52 3.64 9.52
CA VAL A 104 0.20 4.21 9.24
C VAL A 104 0.32 5.69 8.90
N GLN A 105 1.04 6.44 9.71
CA GLN A 105 1.30 7.87 9.53
C GLN A 105 2.49 8.32 10.38
N ASP A 106 3.10 9.44 10.00
CA ASP A 106 4.13 10.08 10.80
C ASP A 106 3.53 10.70 12.06
N GLY A 107 4.30 10.65 13.15
CA GLY A 107 3.87 11.12 14.46
C GLY A 107 2.68 10.35 15.02
N CYS A 108 2.23 10.78 16.19
CA CYS A 108 1.19 10.12 16.95
C CYS A 108 -0.04 11.02 17.13
N PRO A 109 -1.24 10.55 16.77
CA PRO A 109 -2.46 11.28 17.04
C PRO A 109 -2.71 11.28 18.55
N GLY A 110 -2.64 12.45 19.19
CA GLY A 110 -3.16 12.63 20.55
C GLY A 110 -2.22 13.15 21.64
N VAL A 111 -0.97 13.54 21.33
CA VAL A 111 -0.12 14.20 22.34
C VAL A 111 -0.67 15.58 22.76
N SER A 112 -1.60 16.19 22.02
CA SER A 112 -2.15 17.49 22.44
C SER A 112 -3.35 17.40 23.37
N LEU A 113 -4.22 16.38 23.30
CA LEU A 113 -5.50 16.42 24.03
C LEU A 113 -5.37 15.87 25.45
N HIS A 114 -4.78 14.69 25.64
CA HIS A 114 -4.67 14.06 26.97
C HIS A 114 -3.76 14.87 27.89
N ASP A 115 -2.65 15.38 27.38
CA ASP A 115 -1.74 16.22 28.15
C ASP A 115 -2.36 17.59 28.46
N ARG A 116 -3.14 18.17 27.53
CA ARG A 116 -3.95 19.36 27.85
C ARG A 116 -5.02 19.05 28.89
N LEU A 117 -5.68 17.90 28.81
CA LEU A 117 -6.72 17.52 29.77
C LEU A 117 -6.14 17.36 31.18
N LYS A 118 -4.95 16.73 31.30
CA LYS A 118 -4.20 16.65 32.57
C LYS A 118 -3.81 18.02 33.12
N LEU A 119 -3.42 18.95 32.26
CA LEU A 119 -3.08 20.33 32.67
C LEU A 119 -4.32 21.15 33.08
N LEU A 120 -5.51 20.77 32.60
CA LEU A 120 -6.78 21.41 32.94
C LEU A 120 -7.41 20.83 34.22
N GLN A 121 -6.91 19.70 34.73
CA GLN A 121 -7.38 19.13 35.98
C GLN A 121 -6.66 19.79 37.16
N PRO A 122 -7.35 20.61 37.98
CA PRO A 122 -6.77 21.13 39.20
C PRO A 122 -6.46 19.96 40.16
N PRO A 123 -5.40 20.07 40.97
CA PRO A 123 -5.11 19.08 41.99
C PRO A 123 -6.30 18.99 42.97
N VAL A 124 -6.76 17.76 43.24
CA VAL A 124 -7.77 17.44 44.27
C VAL A 124 -7.11 17.47 45.64
#